data_AF-A0A6M0HV67-F1
#
_entry.id   AF-A0A6M0HV67-F1
#
_cell.length_a   1.000
_cell.length_b   1.000
_cell.length_c   1.000
_cell.angle_alpha   90.00
_cell.angle_beta   90.00
_cell.angle_gamma   90.00
#
_symmetry.space_group_name_H-M   'P 1'
#
loop_
_entity.id
_entity.type
_entity.pdbx_description
1 polymer ?
#
loop_
_entity_poly.entity_id
_entity_poly.type
_entity_poly.pdbx_seq_one_letter_code
_entity_poly.pdbx_strand_id
1 'polypeptide(L)'
;MSGRSGLVARLFWTAVIGGAFAFWFGPAALVATAFALCLVLLHRLDRPRRVRGLIRRLTRRHAHTLALRRRQECFVDAYGNLIDDSWVRERAYFAERTLLPQLEARGQSAAAEASWDDILAIIEGVAASVRLPDETDVPEDGIAYERYCAARLREAGWTARATQASGDQGADIVAEHAGVRLVVQCKRYGKPVGNAAVQEIAAALRYWSADMAVVVSNAGFTPAARKLAAATGVMLLHHDDLVDLQPMRQTGKGGPNKSKASRRTTVSPLAER
;
A
#
# COMPACT_ATOMS: atom_id res chain seq x y z
N MET A 1 21.98 -12.19 -16.79
CA MET A 1 23.09 -11.76 -17.69
C MET A 1 22.74 -11.88 -19.19
N SER A 2 21.55 -11.50 -19.68
CA SER A 2 21.16 -11.67 -21.10
C SER A 2 21.08 -10.37 -21.93
N GLY A 3 21.32 -9.19 -21.34
CA GLY A 3 21.13 -7.90 -22.03
C GLY A 3 22.29 -7.42 -22.94
N ARG A 4 23.48 -8.04 -22.84
CA ARG A 4 24.68 -7.65 -23.61
C ARG A 4 24.70 -8.22 -25.04
N SER A 5 24.19 -9.43 -25.26
CA SER A 5 24.24 -10.11 -26.56
C SER A 5 23.43 -9.39 -27.65
N GLY A 6 22.23 -8.88 -27.31
CA GLY A 6 21.37 -8.17 -28.26
C GLY A 6 21.88 -6.79 -28.69
N LEU A 7 22.75 -6.14 -27.91
CA LEU A 7 23.35 -4.85 -28.29
C LEU A 7 24.46 -5.07 -29.30
N VAL A 8 25.38 -5.98 -28.99
CA VAL A 8 26.50 -6.32 -29.86
C VAL A 8 25.97 -6.84 -31.19
N ALA A 9 24.96 -7.72 -31.18
CA ALA A 9 24.33 -8.21 -32.39
C ALA A 9 23.67 -7.10 -33.24
N ARG A 10 22.96 -6.16 -32.61
CA ARG A 10 22.32 -5.05 -33.33
C ARG A 10 23.35 -4.08 -33.92
N LEU A 11 24.36 -3.68 -33.15
CA LEU A 11 25.43 -2.82 -33.62
C LEU A 11 26.25 -3.48 -34.74
N PHE A 12 26.53 -4.78 -34.59
CA PHE A 12 27.20 -5.60 -35.58
C PHE A 12 26.40 -5.67 -36.89
N TRP A 13 25.11 -6.04 -36.84
CA TRP A 13 24.29 -6.11 -38.05
C TRP A 13 24.05 -4.75 -38.70
N THR A 14 23.89 -3.67 -37.92
CA THR A 14 23.80 -2.31 -38.49
C THR A 14 25.10 -1.90 -39.19
N ALA A 15 26.26 -2.29 -38.66
CA ALA A 15 27.56 -2.02 -39.28
C ALA A 15 27.79 -2.88 -40.52
N VAL A 16 27.43 -4.17 -40.48
CA VAL A 16 27.55 -5.11 -41.60
C VAL A 16 26.65 -4.72 -42.77
N ILE A 17 25.37 -4.44 -42.51
CA ILE A 17 24.41 -4.01 -43.54
C ILE A 17 24.81 -2.65 -44.11
N GLY A 18 25.20 -1.70 -43.25
CA GLY A 18 25.64 -0.37 -43.67
C GLY A 18 26.94 -0.37 -44.48
N GLY A 19 27.89 -1.25 -44.14
CA GLY A 19 29.12 -1.45 -44.91
C GLY A 19 28.88 -2.05 -46.30
N ALA A 20 27.95 -3.00 -46.42
CA ALA A 20 27.53 -3.55 -47.71
C ALA A 20 26.83 -2.49 -48.58
N PHE A 21 25.99 -1.63 -47.99
CA PHE A 21 25.35 -0.52 -48.69
C PHE A 21 26.35 0.59 -49.09
N ALA A 22 27.36 0.87 -48.26
CA ALA A 22 28.41 1.84 -48.56
C ALA A 22 29.23 1.48 -49.80
N PHE A 23 29.42 0.18 -50.07
CA PHE A 23 30.10 -0.30 -51.26
C PHE A 23 29.34 0.01 -52.56
N TRP A 24 28.01 0.06 -52.52
CA TRP A 24 27.15 0.33 -53.69
C TRP A 24 26.76 1.81 -53.85
N PHE A 25 26.58 2.54 -52.75
CA PHE A 25 25.96 3.88 -52.75
C PHE A 25 26.92 5.00 -52.33
N GLY A 26 28.19 4.69 -52.07
CA GLY A 26 29.24 5.68 -51.81
C GLY A 26 29.11 6.40 -50.45
N PRO A 27 29.72 7.60 -50.29
CA PRO A 27 29.89 8.29 -49.01
C PRO A 27 28.58 8.58 -48.26
N ALA A 28 27.48 8.79 -48.99
CA ALA A 28 26.17 9.07 -48.41
C ALA A 28 25.63 7.90 -47.57
N ALA A 29 25.89 6.65 -47.97
CA ALA A 29 25.47 5.47 -47.22
C ALA A 29 26.29 5.25 -45.93
N LEU A 30 27.55 5.68 -45.91
CA LEU A 30 28.36 5.71 -44.68
C LEU A 30 27.81 6.71 -43.66
N VAL A 31 27.43 7.91 -44.11
CA VAL A 31 26.82 8.94 -43.25
C VAL A 31 25.48 8.44 -42.68
N ALA A 32 24.63 7.83 -43.50
CA ALA A 32 23.36 7.27 -43.05
C ALA A 32 23.54 6.14 -42.02
N THR A 33 24.54 5.28 -42.22
CA THR A 33 24.87 4.20 -41.27
C THR A 33 25.42 4.75 -39.95
N ALA A 34 26.31 5.74 -40.01
CA ALA A 34 26.83 6.41 -38.83
C ALA A 34 25.71 7.11 -38.04
N PHE A 35 24.77 7.75 -38.74
CA PHE A 35 23.60 8.36 -38.14
C PHE A 35 22.68 7.32 -37.47
N ALA A 36 22.42 6.18 -38.12
CA ALA A 36 21.64 5.08 -37.54
C ALA A 36 22.32 4.47 -36.30
N LEU A 37 23.63 4.23 -36.34
CA LEU A 37 24.43 3.80 -35.18
C LEU A 37 24.37 4.81 -34.04
N CYS A 38 24.50 6.10 -34.35
CA CYS A 38 24.39 7.19 -33.39
C CYS A 38 22.99 7.22 -32.74
N LEU A 39 21.92 7.09 -33.52
CA LEU A 39 20.55 7.02 -33.00
C LEU A 39 20.33 5.80 -32.09
N VAL A 40 20.87 4.63 -32.46
CA VAL A 40 20.80 3.42 -31.62
C VAL A 40 21.56 3.61 -30.31
N LEU A 41 22.74 4.25 -30.37
CA LEU A 41 23.57 4.56 -29.20
C LEU A 41 22.87 5.58 -28.29
N LEU A 42 22.38 6.69 -28.85
CA LEU A 42 21.65 7.73 -28.14
C LEU A 42 20.37 7.17 -27.49
N HIS A 43 19.61 6.34 -28.22
CA HIS A 43 18.41 5.70 -27.68
C HIS A 43 18.72 4.76 -26.50
N ARG A 44 19.86 4.06 -26.54
CA ARG A 44 20.35 3.22 -25.43
C ARG A 44 20.83 4.06 -24.23
N LEU A 45 21.55 5.15 -24.48
CA LEU A 45 22.04 6.06 -23.44
C LEU A 45 20.90 6.82 -22.76
N ASP A 46 19.82 7.14 -23.48
CA ASP A 46 18.63 7.80 -22.93
C ASP A 46 17.62 6.84 -22.31
N ARG A 47 17.67 5.55 -22.63
CA ARG A 47 16.81 4.52 -22.03
C ARG A 47 16.75 4.59 -20.49
N PRO A 48 17.86 4.68 -19.73
CA PRO A 48 17.80 4.79 -18.27
C PRO A 48 17.15 6.09 -17.79
N ARG A 49 17.27 7.20 -18.54
CA ARG A 49 16.58 8.46 -18.21
C ARG A 49 15.07 8.33 -18.39
N ARG A 50 14.64 7.73 -19.50
CA ARG A 50 13.22 7.50 -19.81
C ARG A 50 12.55 6.56 -18.81
N VAL A 51 13.25 5.49 -18.42
CA VAL A 51 12.77 4.52 -17.42
C VAL A 51 12.64 5.18 -16.05
N ARG A 52 13.65 5.95 -15.59
CA ARG A 52 13.56 6.73 -14.34
C ARG A 52 12.40 7.72 -14.35
N GLY A 53 12.19 8.43 -15.46
CA GLY A 53 11.04 9.33 -15.62
C GLY A 53 9.69 8.62 -15.56
N LEU A 54 9.59 7.42 -16.13
CA LEU A 54 8.40 6.58 -16.02
C LEU A 54 8.16 6.13 -14.58
N ILE A 55 9.17 5.56 -13.90
CA ILE A 55 9.08 5.14 -12.49
C ILE A 55 8.58 6.29 -11.63
N ARG A 56 9.23 7.47 -11.72
CA ARG A 56 8.84 8.66 -10.97
C ARG A 56 7.38 9.05 -11.21
N ARG A 57 6.89 8.97 -12.45
CA ARG A 57 5.47 9.26 -12.75
C ARG A 57 4.51 8.26 -12.14
N LEU A 58 4.85 6.96 -12.18
CA LEU A 58 4.02 5.91 -11.58
C LEU A 58 3.99 6.04 -10.05
N THR A 59 5.16 6.23 -9.43
CA THR A 59 5.30 6.43 -7.98
C THR A 59 4.54 7.67 -7.50
N ARG A 60 4.58 8.78 -8.24
CA ARG A 60 3.89 10.03 -7.86
C ARG A 60 2.38 9.88 -7.70
N ARG A 61 1.74 8.91 -8.37
CA ARG A 61 0.30 8.63 -8.19
C ARG A 61 -0.04 8.15 -6.79
N HIS A 62 0.95 7.60 -6.08
CA HIS A 62 0.83 7.08 -4.72
C HIS A 62 1.62 7.93 -3.71
N ALA A 63 2.03 9.15 -4.07
CA ALA A 63 2.94 9.96 -3.27
C ALA A 63 2.41 10.20 -1.85
N HIS A 64 1.13 10.58 -1.72
CA HIS A 64 0.50 10.81 -0.42
C HIS A 64 0.50 9.56 0.45
N THR A 65 0.04 8.43 -0.08
CA THR A 65 0.02 7.15 0.64
C THR A 65 1.42 6.70 1.05
N LEU A 66 2.42 6.85 0.18
CA LEU A 66 3.81 6.51 0.46
C LEU A 66 4.40 7.40 1.55
N ALA A 67 4.10 8.69 1.54
CA ALA A 67 4.53 9.62 2.58
C ALA A 67 3.91 9.26 3.94
N LEU A 68 2.62 8.96 3.97
CA LEU A 68 1.93 8.53 5.18
C LEU A 68 2.51 7.21 5.73
N ARG A 69 2.71 6.22 4.86
CA ARG A 69 3.36 4.94 5.21
C ARG A 69 4.75 5.17 5.79
N ARG A 70 5.56 6.03 5.16
CA ARG A 70 6.89 6.38 5.65
C ARG A 70 6.84 6.96 7.07
N ARG A 71 5.93 7.92 7.33
CA ARG A 71 5.74 8.51 8.67
C ARG A 71 5.35 7.45 9.72
N GLN A 72 4.48 6.52 9.36
CA GLN A 72 3.97 5.49 10.27
C GLN A 72 4.99 4.39 10.58
N GLU A 73 5.82 4.03 9.61
CA GLU A 73 6.74 2.89 9.68
C GLU A 73 8.17 3.31 10.08
N CYS A 74 8.47 4.62 10.06
CA CYS A 74 9.70 5.19 10.59
C CYS A 74 9.44 5.83 11.96
N PHE A 75 10.11 5.36 13.00
CA PHE A 75 10.02 5.94 14.35
C PHE A 75 11.37 5.95 15.04
N VAL A 76 11.53 6.83 16.03
CA VAL A 76 12.72 6.87 16.88
C VAL A 76 12.44 6.02 18.13
N ASP A 77 13.35 5.09 18.42
CA ASP A 77 13.22 4.24 19.61
C ASP A 77 13.59 4.99 20.91
N ALA A 78 13.46 4.31 22.05
CA ALA A 78 13.79 4.88 23.36
C ALA A 78 15.28 5.24 23.53
N TYR A 79 16.14 4.76 22.63
CA TYR A 79 17.58 5.00 22.63
C TYR A 79 18.00 6.06 21.62
N GLY A 80 17.05 6.67 20.90
CA GLY A 80 17.32 7.68 19.88
C GLY A 80 17.69 7.12 18.50
N ASN A 81 17.60 5.80 18.28
CA ASN A 81 17.86 5.20 16.98
C ASN A 81 16.63 5.33 16.07
N LEU A 82 16.85 5.74 14.82
CA LEU A 82 15.81 5.70 13.80
C LEU A 82 15.59 4.25 13.36
N ILE A 83 14.40 3.72 13.60
CA ILE A 83 13.96 2.42 13.12
C ILE A 83 13.17 2.63 11.82
N ASP A 84 13.70 2.14 10.71
CA ASP A 84 13.07 2.23 9.38
C ASP A 84 12.98 0.89 8.63
N ASP A 85 13.34 -0.23 9.27
CA ASP A 85 13.32 -1.57 8.65
C ASP A 85 11.97 -1.92 8.01
N SER A 86 10.87 -1.49 8.67
CA SER A 86 9.52 -1.71 8.16
C SER A 86 9.25 -0.88 6.92
N TRP A 87 9.71 0.37 6.89
CA TRP A 87 9.64 1.23 5.72
C TRP A 87 10.52 0.75 4.56
N VAL A 88 11.71 0.21 4.84
CA VAL A 88 12.56 -0.46 3.83
C VAL A 88 11.80 -1.59 3.15
N ARG A 89 11.13 -2.45 3.93
CA ARG A 89 10.31 -3.55 3.39
C ARG A 89 9.09 -3.05 2.61
N GLU A 90 8.40 -2.02 3.10
CA GLU A 90 7.21 -1.45 2.44
C GLU A 90 7.57 -0.86 1.06
N ARG A 91 8.71 -0.16 0.93
CA ARG A 91 9.18 0.36 -0.37
C ARG A 91 9.47 -0.77 -1.36
N ALA A 92 10.14 -1.83 -0.91
CA ALA A 92 10.41 -3.00 -1.74
C ALA A 92 9.10 -3.69 -2.17
N TYR A 93 8.17 -3.90 -1.23
CA TYR A 93 6.85 -4.46 -1.51
C TYR A 93 6.08 -3.62 -2.54
N PHE A 94 6.04 -2.30 -2.37
CA PHE A 94 5.38 -1.40 -3.33
C PHE A 94 6.03 -1.50 -4.71
N ALA A 95 7.36 -1.52 -4.79
CA ALA A 95 8.08 -1.70 -6.03
C ALA A 95 7.71 -3.02 -6.72
N GLU A 96 7.75 -4.15 -6.00
CA GLU A 96 7.44 -5.48 -6.53
C GLU A 96 5.98 -5.65 -6.95
N ARG A 97 5.04 -5.15 -6.14
CA ARG A 97 3.60 -5.40 -6.35
C ARG A 97 2.93 -4.36 -7.23
N THR A 98 3.46 -3.15 -7.28
CA THR A 98 2.82 -2.04 -7.99
C THR A 98 3.63 -1.56 -9.18
N LEU A 99 4.95 -1.40 -9.04
CA LEU A 99 5.79 -0.85 -10.11
C LEU A 99 6.25 -1.91 -11.11
N LEU A 100 6.79 -3.04 -10.66
CA LEU A 100 7.32 -4.08 -11.54
C LEU A 100 6.29 -4.59 -12.56
N PRO A 101 5.03 -4.93 -12.18
CA PRO A 101 4.05 -5.39 -13.16
C PRO A 101 3.75 -4.34 -14.24
N GLN A 102 3.79 -3.05 -13.88
CA GLN A 102 3.57 -1.95 -14.81
C GLN A 102 4.78 -1.69 -15.71
N LEU A 103 6.00 -2.00 -15.27
CA LEU A 103 7.21 -1.91 -16.06
C LEU A 103 7.35 -3.12 -17.00
N GLU A 104 6.97 -4.31 -16.53
CA GLU A 104 6.91 -5.55 -17.32
C GLU A 104 5.94 -5.43 -18.48
N ALA A 105 4.73 -4.92 -18.24
CA ALA A 105 3.74 -4.65 -19.28
C ALA A 105 4.24 -3.68 -20.37
N ARG A 106 5.31 -2.94 -20.11
CA ARG A 106 5.95 -1.99 -21.04
C ARG A 106 7.28 -2.48 -21.61
N GLY A 107 7.63 -3.75 -21.38
CA GLY A 107 8.87 -4.36 -21.85
C GLY A 107 10.14 -3.78 -21.19
N GLN A 108 10.01 -3.28 -19.95
CA GLN A 108 11.12 -2.66 -19.20
C GLN A 108 11.64 -3.54 -18.04
N SER A 109 11.27 -4.82 -17.95
CA SER A 109 11.67 -5.72 -16.85
C SER A 109 13.19 -5.77 -16.64
N ALA A 110 13.96 -5.98 -17.71
CA ALA A 110 15.41 -6.02 -17.65
C ALA A 110 16.06 -4.69 -17.23
N ALA A 111 15.39 -3.56 -17.48
CA ALA A 111 15.84 -2.25 -17.03
C ALA A 111 15.48 -2.00 -15.57
N ALA A 112 14.35 -2.55 -15.09
CA ALA A 112 13.93 -2.46 -13.70
C ALA A 112 14.85 -3.27 -12.79
N GLU A 113 15.18 -4.52 -13.17
CA GLU A 113 16.11 -5.38 -12.42
C GLU A 113 17.51 -4.75 -12.30
N ALA A 114 18.01 -4.13 -13.38
CA ALA A 114 19.32 -3.51 -13.40
C ALA A 114 19.41 -2.21 -12.57
N SER A 115 18.27 -1.65 -12.17
CA SER A 115 18.17 -0.35 -11.50
C SER A 115 17.27 -0.43 -10.27
N TRP A 116 17.34 -1.54 -9.53
CA TRP A 116 16.54 -1.76 -8.33
C TRP A 116 16.77 -0.67 -7.27
N ASP A 117 18.03 -0.35 -6.98
CA ASP A 117 18.38 0.70 -6.01
C ASP A 117 17.86 2.08 -6.43
N ASP A 118 17.90 2.39 -7.73
CA ASP A 118 17.32 3.63 -8.26
C ASP A 118 15.80 3.67 -8.08
N ILE A 119 15.11 2.53 -8.24
CA ILE A 119 13.66 2.45 -8.00
C ILE A 119 13.36 2.78 -6.54
N LEU A 120 14.07 2.14 -5.61
CA LEU A 120 13.88 2.38 -4.17
C LEU A 120 14.21 3.83 -3.79
N ALA A 121 15.29 4.40 -4.34
CA ALA A 121 15.66 5.80 -4.12
C ALA A 121 14.62 6.78 -4.70
N ILE A 122 14.02 6.48 -5.86
CA ILE A 122 12.92 7.28 -6.40
C ILE A 122 11.69 7.21 -5.49
N ILE A 123 11.37 6.03 -4.94
CA ILE A 123 10.25 5.88 -4.00
C ILE A 123 10.50 6.71 -2.74
N GLU A 124 11.70 6.61 -2.15
CA GLU A 124 12.10 7.41 -0.99
C GLU A 124 11.96 8.91 -1.28
N GLY A 125 12.53 9.38 -2.38
CA GLY A 125 12.49 10.78 -2.74
C GLY A 125 11.08 11.30 -3.02
N VAL A 126 10.19 10.46 -3.59
CA VAL A 126 8.79 10.84 -3.77
C VAL A 126 8.05 10.89 -2.44
N ALA A 127 8.22 9.89 -1.57
CA ALA A 127 7.61 9.86 -0.25
C ALA A 127 8.05 11.07 0.60
N ALA A 128 9.34 11.39 0.61
CA ALA A 128 9.90 12.52 1.35
C ALA A 128 9.52 13.90 0.76
N SER A 129 9.11 13.96 -0.51
CA SER A 129 8.73 15.24 -1.15
C SER A 129 7.34 15.74 -0.78
N VAL A 130 6.49 14.88 -0.22
CA VAL A 130 5.14 15.27 0.20
C VAL A 130 5.21 15.82 1.61
N ARG A 131 4.75 17.05 1.79
CA ARG A 131 4.50 17.63 3.11
C ARG A 131 3.18 17.08 3.62
N LEU A 132 3.24 16.29 4.68
CA LEU A 132 2.08 15.87 5.45
C LEU A 132 1.67 17.01 6.41
N PRO A 133 0.42 17.02 6.89
CA PRO A 133 -0.01 17.97 7.91
C PRO A 133 0.91 17.93 9.13
N ASP A 134 1.16 19.12 9.69
CA ASP A 134 1.95 19.27 10.91
C ASP A 134 1.25 18.54 12.06
N GLU A 135 2.03 17.81 12.86
CA GLU A 135 1.52 17.12 14.05
C GLU A 135 1.66 17.96 15.32
N THR A 136 2.21 19.18 15.26
CA THR A 136 2.34 20.06 16.44
C THR A 136 1.03 20.27 17.18
N ASP A 137 -0.09 20.29 16.46
CA ASP A 137 -1.42 20.50 17.03
C ASP A 137 -2.07 19.18 17.51
N VAL A 138 -1.40 18.04 17.34
CA VAL A 138 -1.91 16.73 17.74
C VAL A 138 -1.55 16.46 19.20
N PRO A 139 -2.54 16.27 20.09
CA PRO A 139 -2.26 16.09 21.50
C PRO A 139 -1.41 14.84 21.81
N GLU A 140 -0.52 14.97 22.78
CA GLU A 140 0.27 13.85 23.31
C GLU A 140 -0.51 13.00 24.31
N ASP A 141 -1.40 13.63 25.09
CA ASP A 141 -2.27 12.96 26.06
C ASP A 141 -3.34 12.10 25.36
N GLY A 142 -3.57 10.89 25.87
CA GLY A 142 -4.49 9.92 25.27
C GLY A 142 -5.93 10.44 25.18
N ILE A 143 -6.44 11.04 26.26
CA ILE A 143 -7.82 11.55 26.30
C ILE A 143 -7.97 12.75 25.36
N ALA A 144 -6.95 13.62 25.31
CA ALA A 144 -6.93 14.71 24.35
C ALA A 144 -6.87 14.21 22.90
N TYR A 145 -6.12 13.13 22.64
CA TYR A 145 -6.06 12.49 21.32
C TYR A 145 -7.38 11.85 20.89
N GLU A 146 -8.13 11.25 21.83
CA GLU A 146 -9.49 10.76 21.57
C GLU A 146 -10.44 11.90 21.18
N ARG A 147 -10.41 13.02 21.91
CA ARG A 147 -11.21 14.22 21.56
C ARG A 147 -10.84 14.77 20.19
N TYR A 148 -9.56 14.78 19.87
CA TYR A 148 -9.04 15.19 18.56
C TYR A 148 -9.56 14.27 17.43
N CYS A 149 -9.51 12.95 17.61
CA CYS A 149 -10.06 12.00 16.64
C CYS A 149 -11.58 12.16 16.49
N ALA A 150 -12.30 12.38 17.59
CA ALA A 150 -13.74 12.64 17.56
C ALA A 150 -14.08 13.95 16.80
N ALA A 151 -13.24 14.99 16.91
CA ALA A 151 -13.44 16.23 16.16
C ALA A 151 -13.29 16.00 14.64
N ARG A 152 -12.27 15.26 14.21
CA ARG A 152 -12.11 14.92 12.78
C ARG A 152 -13.26 14.09 12.21
N LEU A 153 -13.79 13.15 13.00
CA LEU A 153 -15.01 12.43 12.61
C LEU A 153 -16.21 13.39 12.42
N ARG A 154 -16.34 14.42 13.26
CA ARG A 154 -17.38 15.44 13.09
C ARG A 154 -17.17 16.28 11.84
N GLU A 155 -15.93 16.58 11.47
CA GLU A 155 -15.60 17.23 10.19
C GLU A 155 -16.04 16.36 8.99
N ALA A 156 -15.91 15.04 9.09
CA ALA A 156 -16.43 14.07 8.12
C ALA A 156 -17.97 13.90 8.17
N GLY A 157 -18.68 14.65 9.02
CA GLY A 157 -20.14 14.62 9.17
C GLY A 157 -20.67 13.63 10.20
N TRP A 158 -19.82 12.88 10.91
CA TRP A 158 -20.28 11.95 11.93
C TRP A 158 -20.72 12.66 13.22
N THR A 159 -21.79 12.17 13.83
CA THR A 159 -22.14 12.54 15.20
C THR A 159 -21.31 11.71 16.16
N ALA A 160 -20.10 12.17 16.49
CA ALA A 160 -19.13 11.46 17.32
C ALA A 160 -19.13 11.93 18.79
N ARG A 161 -19.03 10.99 19.73
CA ARG A 161 -18.84 11.25 21.17
C ARG A 161 -17.77 10.33 21.76
N ALA A 162 -16.92 10.87 22.62
CA ALA A 162 -16.01 10.06 23.43
C ALA A 162 -16.81 9.25 24.47
N THR A 163 -16.34 8.06 24.80
CA THR A 163 -16.90 7.23 25.88
C THR A 163 -16.29 7.61 27.22
N GLN A 164 -16.85 7.10 28.30
CA GLN A 164 -16.26 7.29 29.63
C GLN A 164 -15.15 6.26 29.82
N ALA A 165 -14.06 6.65 30.48
CA ALA A 165 -12.89 5.80 30.72
C ALA A 165 -13.18 4.51 31.53
N SER A 166 -14.36 4.38 32.12
CA SER A 166 -14.81 3.16 32.79
C SER A 166 -16.02 2.57 32.04
N GLY A 167 -15.93 1.27 31.72
CA GLY A 167 -17.03 0.54 31.08
C GLY A 167 -17.20 0.80 29.58
N ASP A 168 -16.21 1.39 28.92
CA ASP A 168 -16.19 1.63 27.46
C ASP A 168 -16.20 0.37 26.60
N GLN A 169 -15.86 -0.79 27.21
CA GLN A 169 -15.69 -2.09 26.56
C GLN A 169 -14.72 -2.03 25.37
N GLY A 170 -13.67 -1.18 25.47
CA GLY A 170 -12.64 -1.05 24.43
C GLY A 170 -13.08 -0.24 23.20
N ALA A 171 -13.96 0.75 23.38
CA ALA A 171 -14.23 1.77 22.37
C ALA A 171 -14.14 3.16 23.01
N ASP A 172 -13.16 3.95 22.59
CA ASP A 172 -12.94 5.31 23.11
C ASP A 172 -13.93 6.31 22.49
N ILE A 173 -14.46 6.02 21.30
CA ILE A 173 -15.43 6.88 20.59
C ILE A 173 -16.54 6.01 20.01
N VAL A 174 -17.77 6.49 20.13
CA VAL A 174 -18.93 6.00 19.38
C VAL A 174 -19.42 7.11 18.47
N ALA A 175 -19.64 6.80 17.20
CA ALA A 175 -20.06 7.75 16.19
C ALA A 175 -21.21 7.21 15.34
N GLU A 176 -22.11 8.09 14.89
CA GLU A 176 -23.20 7.73 13.99
C GLU A 176 -23.26 8.68 12.79
N HIS A 177 -23.46 8.12 11.60
CA HIS A 177 -23.66 8.88 10.37
C HIS A 177 -24.52 8.07 9.38
N ALA A 178 -25.53 8.70 8.80
CA ALA A 178 -26.45 8.07 7.84
C ALA A 178 -27.05 6.71 8.31
N GLY A 179 -27.34 6.57 9.60
CA GLY A 179 -27.88 5.34 10.18
C GLY A 179 -26.89 4.17 10.19
N VAL A 180 -25.59 4.47 10.21
CA VAL A 180 -24.47 3.54 10.42
C VAL A 180 -23.78 3.94 11.72
N ARG A 181 -23.54 2.96 12.59
CA ARG A 181 -22.83 3.14 13.86
C ARG A 181 -21.39 2.65 13.74
N LEU A 182 -20.47 3.49 14.21
CA LEU A 182 -19.03 3.26 14.22
C LEU A 182 -18.53 3.25 15.67
N VAL A 183 -17.71 2.27 16.01
CA VAL A 183 -16.88 2.28 17.22
C VAL A 183 -15.42 2.49 16.86
N VAL A 184 -14.72 3.29 17.66
CA VAL A 184 -13.30 3.62 17.43
C VAL A 184 -12.48 3.42 18.69
N GLN A 185 -11.34 2.74 18.57
CA GLN A 185 -10.27 2.73 19.56
C GLN A 185 -9.13 3.62 19.06
N CYS A 186 -8.73 4.61 19.84
CA CYS A 186 -7.62 5.50 19.61
C CYS A 186 -6.37 5.01 20.35
N LYS A 187 -5.22 4.93 19.68
CA LYS A 187 -3.93 4.63 20.31
C LYS A 187 -2.91 5.69 19.87
N ARG A 188 -2.53 6.59 20.79
CA ARG A 188 -1.45 7.56 20.60
C ARG A 188 -0.12 6.96 21.07
N TYR A 189 0.66 6.38 20.16
CA TYR A 189 1.87 5.63 20.51
C TYR A 189 3.10 6.08 19.73
N GLY A 190 4.28 5.87 20.31
CA GLY A 190 5.58 6.00 19.63
C GLY A 190 6.05 4.70 18.94
N LYS A 191 5.29 3.61 19.06
CA LYS A 191 5.59 2.30 18.47
C LYS A 191 4.36 1.74 17.76
N PRO A 192 4.54 0.80 16.80
CA PRO A 192 3.43 0.20 16.08
C PRO A 192 2.41 -0.49 16.98
N VAL A 193 1.13 -0.37 16.64
CA VAL A 193 0.01 -0.93 17.40
C VAL A 193 -0.09 -2.46 17.21
N GLY A 194 -0.27 -3.17 18.32
CA GLY A 194 -0.37 -4.64 18.39
C GLY A 194 -1.79 -5.20 18.30
N ASN A 195 -1.91 -6.53 18.41
CA ASN A 195 -3.19 -7.25 18.31
C ASN A 195 -4.23 -6.82 19.35
N ALA A 196 -3.81 -6.43 20.55
CA ALA A 196 -4.71 -6.11 21.66
C ALA A 196 -5.77 -5.06 21.25
N ALA A 197 -5.35 -3.97 20.63
CA ALA A 197 -6.26 -2.92 20.17
C ALA A 197 -7.31 -3.43 19.16
N VAL A 198 -6.91 -4.36 18.28
CA VAL A 198 -7.83 -4.96 17.29
C VAL A 198 -8.80 -5.92 17.96
N GLN A 199 -8.34 -6.68 18.97
CA GLN A 199 -9.20 -7.59 19.76
C GLN A 199 -10.23 -6.81 20.58
N GLU A 200 -9.79 -5.74 21.25
CA GLU A 200 -10.63 -4.83 22.03
C GLU A 200 -11.76 -4.26 21.17
N ILE A 201 -11.42 -3.58 20.06
CA ILE A 201 -12.45 -2.94 19.24
C ILE A 201 -13.36 -3.94 18.50
N ALA A 202 -12.85 -5.14 18.18
CA ALA A 202 -13.67 -6.20 17.60
C ALA A 202 -14.72 -6.74 18.59
N ALA A 203 -14.39 -6.77 19.89
CA ALA A 203 -15.36 -7.08 20.93
C ALA A 203 -16.36 -5.92 21.10
N ALA A 204 -15.87 -4.68 21.11
CA ALA A 204 -16.68 -3.47 21.23
C ALA A 204 -17.71 -3.33 20.10
N LEU A 205 -17.36 -3.72 18.87
CA LEU A 205 -18.28 -3.75 17.72
C LEU A 205 -19.59 -4.47 18.07
N ARG A 206 -19.49 -5.64 18.70
CA ARG A 206 -20.65 -6.45 19.10
C ARG A 206 -21.36 -5.85 20.30
N TYR A 207 -20.61 -5.38 21.29
CA TYR A 207 -21.19 -4.79 22.50
C TYR A 207 -22.05 -3.56 22.18
N TRP A 208 -21.55 -2.67 21.33
CA TRP A 208 -22.23 -1.44 20.92
C TRP A 208 -23.26 -1.63 19.79
N SER A 209 -23.41 -2.87 19.27
CA SER A 209 -24.23 -3.17 18.08
C SER A 209 -23.88 -2.23 16.91
N ALA A 210 -22.59 -2.04 16.69
CA ALA A 210 -22.07 -1.16 15.65
C ALA A 210 -21.90 -1.90 14.32
N ASP A 211 -21.93 -1.14 13.23
CA ASP A 211 -21.77 -1.64 11.86
C ASP A 211 -20.30 -1.63 11.42
N MET A 212 -19.50 -0.74 12.01
CA MET A 212 -18.10 -0.52 11.68
C MET A 212 -17.24 -0.43 12.95
N ALA A 213 -16.01 -0.92 12.85
CA ALA A 213 -14.98 -0.82 13.89
C ALA A 213 -13.67 -0.34 13.30
N VAL A 214 -13.04 0.62 13.97
CA VAL A 214 -11.78 1.23 13.54
C VAL A 214 -10.79 1.28 14.72
N VAL A 215 -9.54 0.91 14.48
CA VAL A 215 -8.42 1.35 15.33
C VAL A 215 -7.73 2.53 14.66
N VAL A 216 -7.62 3.65 15.37
CA VAL A 216 -6.94 4.87 14.92
C VAL A 216 -5.62 5.02 15.66
N SER A 217 -4.54 5.30 14.93
CA SER A 217 -3.26 5.62 15.53
C SER A 217 -2.45 6.60 14.69
N ASN A 218 -1.52 7.30 15.33
CA ASN A 218 -0.47 8.06 14.66
C ASN A 218 0.69 7.18 14.19
N ALA A 219 0.87 6.01 14.81
CA ALA A 219 1.91 5.05 14.47
C ALA A 219 1.39 4.01 13.48
N GLY A 220 2.31 3.22 12.91
CA GLY A 220 1.97 2.05 12.11
C GLY A 220 1.31 0.92 12.92
N PHE A 221 1.00 -0.18 12.24
CA PHE A 221 0.41 -1.37 12.84
C PHE A 221 1.29 -2.58 12.58
N THR A 222 1.43 -3.44 13.60
CA THR A 222 2.22 -4.68 13.46
C THR A 222 1.62 -5.60 12.38
N PRO A 223 2.43 -6.45 11.72
CA PRO A 223 1.92 -7.42 10.73
C PRO A 223 0.82 -8.34 11.29
N ALA A 224 0.95 -8.74 12.56
CA ALA A 224 -0.06 -9.53 13.25
C ALA A 224 -1.39 -8.77 13.39
N ALA A 225 -1.33 -7.47 13.77
CA ALA A 225 -2.52 -6.64 13.90
C ALA A 225 -3.22 -6.44 12.56
N ARG A 226 -2.45 -6.21 11.48
CA ARG A 226 -2.98 -6.11 10.11
C ARG A 226 -3.69 -7.40 9.68
N LYS A 227 -3.09 -8.57 9.95
CA LYS A 227 -3.68 -9.87 9.66
C LYS A 227 -4.97 -10.11 10.44
N LEU A 228 -5.00 -9.75 11.72
CA LEU A 228 -6.18 -9.90 12.56
C LEU A 228 -7.30 -8.94 12.10
N ALA A 229 -6.97 -7.69 11.81
CA ALA A 229 -7.91 -6.68 11.34
C ALA A 229 -8.59 -7.10 10.02
N ALA A 230 -7.82 -7.67 9.08
CA ALA A 230 -8.37 -8.24 7.86
C ALA A 230 -9.33 -9.42 8.10
N ALA A 231 -9.09 -10.23 9.14
CA ALA A 231 -9.95 -11.35 9.51
C ALA A 231 -11.23 -10.91 10.25
N THR A 232 -11.16 -9.83 11.04
CA THR A 232 -12.29 -9.31 11.84
C THR A 232 -13.09 -8.23 11.11
N GLY A 233 -12.59 -7.69 9.99
CA GLY A 233 -13.21 -6.56 9.31
C GLY A 233 -12.99 -5.22 10.02
N VAL A 234 -12.07 -5.16 10.99
CA VAL A 234 -11.65 -3.93 11.66
C VAL A 234 -10.79 -3.11 10.71
N MET A 235 -11.07 -1.81 10.61
CA MET A 235 -10.27 -0.88 9.83
C MET A 235 -9.11 -0.35 10.66
N LEU A 236 -7.95 -0.16 10.02
CA LEU A 236 -6.75 0.39 10.65
C LEU A 236 -6.42 1.71 9.96
N LEU A 237 -6.61 2.83 10.66
CA LEU A 237 -6.55 4.17 10.08
C LEU A 237 -5.53 5.06 10.79
N HIS A 238 -4.95 5.98 10.04
CA HIS A 238 -4.35 7.18 10.61
C HIS A 238 -5.45 8.14 11.06
N HIS A 239 -5.15 9.03 12.01
CA HIS A 239 -6.13 10.07 12.38
C HIS A 239 -6.44 11.02 11.22
N ASP A 240 -5.51 11.21 10.28
CA ASP A 240 -5.76 12.02 9.07
C ASP A 240 -6.77 11.37 8.14
N ASP A 241 -6.94 10.06 8.18
CA ASP A 241 -7.91 9.36 7.32
C ASP A 241 -9.36 9.53 7.83
N LEU A 242 -9.55 10.08 9.04
CA LEU A 242 -10.88 10.22 9.65
C LEU A 242 -11.75 11.28 8.97
N VAL A 243 -11.17 12.32 8.39
CA VAL A 243 -11.92 13.41 7.73
C VAL A 243 -12.59 12.96 6.43
N ASP A 244 -12.10 11.87 5.84
CA ASP A 244 -12.64 11.29 4.61
C ASP A 244 -13.45 10.00 4.86
N LEU A 245 -13.61 9.57 6.12
CA LEU A 245 -14.25 8.30 6.45
C LEU A 245 -15.76 8.35 6.17
N GLN A 246 -16.21 7.52 5.23
CA GLN A 246 -17.61 7.41 4.83
C GLN A 246 -18.33 6.25 5.53
N PRO A 247 -19.66 6.36 5.75
CA PRO A 247 -20.45 5.28 6.33
C PRO A 247 -20.52 4.09 5.35
N MET A 248 -20.21 2.90 5.83
CA MET A 248 -20.29 1.67 5.05
C MET A 248 -21.05 0.61 5.85
N ARG A 249 -22.18 0.14 5.32
CA ARG A 249 -22.85 -1.03 5.89
C ARG A 249 -22.08 -2.27 5.49
N GLN A 250 -21.51 -3.00 6.46
CA GLN A 250 -21.03 -4.33 6.19
C GLN A 250 -22.24 -5.22 5.89
N THR A 251 -22.47 -5.55 4.61
CA THR A 251 -23.41 -6.61 4.24
C THR A 251 -22.86 -7.91 4.83
N GLY A 252 -23.52 -8.44 5.86
CA GLY A 252 -23.01 -9.54 6.67
C GLY A 252 -22.36 -10.65 5.84
N LYS A 253 -21.05 -10.87 6.03
CA LYS A 253 -20.40 -12.10 5.61
C LYS A 253 -20.89 -13.21 6.56
N GLY A 254 -21.81 -14.03 6.07
CA GLY A 254 -22.16 -15.29 6.70
C GLY A 254 -20.89 -16.11 6.95
N GLY A 255 -20.68 -16.52 8.20
CA GLY A 255 -19.73 -17.57 8.52
C GLY A 255 -20.07 -18.85 7.75
N PRO A 256 -19.10 -19.75 7.51
CA PRO A 256 -19.34 -20.98 6.76
C PRO A 256 -20.38 -21.82 7.48
N ASN A 257 -21.58 -21.90 6.89
CA ASN A 257 -22.67 -22.70 7.40
C ASN A 257 -22.32 -24.19 7.23
N LYS A 258 -21.78 -24.81 8.29
CA LYS A 258 -21.68 -26.27 8.40
C LYS A 258 -23.04 -26.83 8.77
N SER A 259 -23.95 -26.96 7.80
CA SER A 259 -25.17 -27.74 8.00
C SER A 259 -25.75 -28.27 6.69
N LYS A 260 -25.28 -29.44 6.24
CA LYS A 260 -26.12 -30.51 5.67
C LYS A 260 -25.44 -31.83 6.07
N ALA A 261 -25.79 -32.37 7.23
CA ALA A 261 -26.92 -33.29 7.42
C ALA A 261 -26.71 -34.61 6.68
N SER A 262 -26.06 -35.52 7.40
CA SER A 262 -26.21 -36.97 7.37
C SER A 262 -27.54 -37.41 6.75
N ARG A 263 -27.49 -38.05 5.57
CA ARG A 263 -28.55 -38.97 5.14
C ARG A 263 -28.15 -40.36 5.63
N ARG A 264 -28.79 -40.76 6.73
CA ARG A 264 -28.97 -42.16 7.13
C ARG A 264 -29.60 -42.91 5.97
N THR A 265 -28.90 -43.92 5.46
CA THR A 265 -29.48 -44.98 4.63
C THR A 265 -30.28 -45.88 5.57
N THR A 266 -31.60 -45.71 5.62
CA THR A 266 -32.51 -46.71 6.20
C THR A 266 -32.79 -47.77 5.15
N VAL A 267 -32.30 -48.97 5.42
CA VAL A 267 -32.69 -50.22 4.78
C VAL A 267 -34.18 -50.47 5.08
N SER A 268 -34.99 -50.72 4.05
CA SER A 268 -36.37 -51.22 4.19
C SER A 268 -36.39 -52.72 3.90
N PRO A 269 -37.06 -53.56 4.71
CA PRO A 269 -37.22 -54.99 4.43
C PRO A 269 -38.42 -55.26 3.50
N LEU A 270 -38.39 -56.46 2.90
CA LEU A 270 -39.41 -57.18 2.12
C LEU A 270 -40.88 -56.89 2.49
N ALA A 271 -41.79 -56.89 1.49
CA ALA A 271 -42.72 -58.01 1.21
C ALA A 271 -43.87 -57.64 0.24
N GLU A 272 -44.32 -58.66 -0.53
CA GLU A 272 -45.65 -58.84 -1.16
C GLU A 272 -46.02 -58.04 -2.45
N ARG A 273 -45.80 -58.63 -3.63
CA ARG A 273 -46.72 -59.51 -4.40
C ARG A 273 -46.13 -59.84 -5.78
#